data_AF-A0A3G8Y134-F1
#
_entry.id   AF-A0A3G8Y134-F1
#
_cell.length_a   1.000
_cell.length_b   1.000
_cell.length_c   1.000
_cell.angle_alpha   90.00
_cell.angle_beta   90.00
_cell.angle_gamma   90.00
#
_symmetry.space_group_name_H-M   'P 1'
#
loop_
_entity.id
_entity.type
_entity.pdbx_description
1 polymer ?
#
loop_
_entity_poly.entity_id
_entity_poly.type
_entity_poly.pdbx_seq_one_letter_code
_entity_poly.pdbx_strand_id
1 'polypeptide(L)'
;MNCKQFNSISLEEVLLSLGHLPTKQNEKEAWYLNPFASESQASFKLDKRLNAWYLHSEGIGGNNTDFMKKYLKTSVNEVLD
;
A
#
# COMPACT_ATOMS: atom_id res chain seq x y z
N MET A 1 -16.95 -4.67 7.93
CA MET A 1 -15.62 -4.75 8.57
C MET A 1 -15.40 -3.50 9.40
N ASN A 2 -14.95 -3.61 10.65
CA ASN A 2 -14.53 -2.45 11.44
C ASN A 2 -13.04 -2.12 11.19
N CYS A 3 -12.63 -0.86 11.34
CA CYS A 3 -11.25 -0.40 11.09
C CYS A 3 -10.20 -1.20 11.89
N LYS A 4 -10.56 -1.68 13.09
CA LYS A 4 -9.68 -2.52 13.92
C LYS A 4 -9.40 -3.89 13.27
N GLN A 5 -10.42 -4.53 12.72
CA GLN A 5 -10.25 -5.82 12.01
C GLN A 5 -9.47 -5.62 10.72
N PHE A 6 -9.71 -4.50 10.02
CA PHE A 6 -9.00 -4.19 8.78
C PHE A 6 -7.50 -3.97 8.99
N ASN A 7 -7.11 -3.31 10.08
CA ASN A 7 -5.70 -3.14 10.45
C ASN A 7 -5.01 -4.44 10.90
N SER A 8 -5.77 -5.50 11.22
CA SER A 8 -5.23 -6.83 11.50
C SER A 8 -5.02 -7.68 10.24
N ILE A 9 -5.58 -7.28 9.09
CA ILE A 9 -5.33 -7.95 7.82
C ILE A 9 -3.92 -7.60 7.36
N SER A 10 -3.18 -8.55 6.79
CA SER A 10 -1.89 -8.23 6.19
C SER A 10 -2.07 -7.27 5.01
N LEU A 11 -1.36 -6.13 5.01
CA LEU A 11 -1.43 -5.20 3.88
C LEU A 11 -1.01 -5.85 2.57
N GLU A 12 -0.14 -6.86 2.64
CA GLU A 12 0.24 -7.70 1.51
C GLU A 12 -0.97 -8.34 0.81
N GLU A 13 -1.91 -8.91 1.59
CA GLU A 13 -3.13 -9.50 1.05
C GLU A 13 -4.05 -8.43 0.44
N VAL A 14 -4.08 -7.24 1.04
CA VAL A 14 -4.84 -6.10 0.51
C VAL A 14 -4.26 -5.67 -0.84
N LEU A 15 -2.94 -5.51 -0.93
CA LEU A 15 -2.24 -5.13 -2.15
C LEU A 15 -2.45 -6.18 -3.24
N LEU A 16 -2.32 -7.47 -2.90
CA LEU A 16 -2.55 -8.58 -3.82
C LEU A 16 -3.99 -8.58 -4.34
N SER A 17 -4.97 -8.37 -3.47
CA SER A 17 -6.40 -8.27 -3.83
C SER A 17 -6.69 -7.08 -4.76
N LEU A 18 -5.94 -5.99 -4.60
CA LEU A 18 -5.97 -4.83 -5.49
C LEU A 18 -5.20 -5.03 -6.80
N GLY A 19 -4.50 -6.16 -6.97
CA GLY A 19 -3.71 -6.48 -8.17
C GLY A 19 -2.27 -5.96 -8.14
N HIS A 20 -1.81 -5.42 -7.01
CA HIS A 20 -0.43 -4.95 -6.85
C HIS A 20 0.47 -6.10 -6.43
N LEU A 21 1.47 -6.40 -7.25
CA LEU A 21 2.45 -7.45 -6.99
C LEU A 21 3.75 -6.85 -6.44
N PRO A 22 4.42 -7.51 -5.49
CA PRO A 22 5.70 -7.05 -4.98
C PRO A 22 6.77 -7.16 -6.07
N THR A 23 7.48 -6.07 -6.30
CA THR A 23 8.68 -6.05 -7.15
C THR A 23 9.84 -6.78 -6.48
N LYS A 24 9.96 -6.66 -5.16
CA LYS A 24 10.98 -7.35 -4.36
C LYS A 24 10.42 -7.67 -2.99
N GLN A 25 10.54 -8.90 -2.52
CA GLN A 25 10.06 -9.26 -1.19
C GLN A 25 11.02 -10.18 -0.46
N ASN A 26 10.99 -10.10 0.86
CA ASN A 26 11.66 -11.01 1.77
C ASN A 26 10.75 -11.28 2.99
N GLU A 27 11.26 -12.00 3.99
CA GLU A 27 10.49 -12.36 5.19
C GLU A 27 10.12 -11.14 6.06
N LYS A 28 10.89 -10.05 6.00
CA LYS A 28 10.71 -8.85 6.82
C LYS A 28 9.91 -7.76 6.13
N GLU A 29 10.19 -7.54 4.85
CA GLU A 29 9.65 -6.42 4.08
C GLU A 29 9.39 -6.81 2.62
N ALA A 30 8.48 -6.08 2.00
CA ALA A 30 8.18 -6.17 0.58
C ALA A 30 8.16 -4.77 -0.04
N TRP A 31 8.63 -4.68 -1.27
CA TRP A 31 8.75 -3.47 -2.05
C TRP A 31 7.84 -3.60 -3.26
N TYR A 32 7.06 -2.57 -3.51
CA TYR A 32 6.06 -2.47 -4.55
C TYR A 32 6.30 -1.20 -5.36
N LEU A 33 5.82 -1.18 -6.60
CA LEU A 33 5.60 0.07 -7.32
C LEU A 33 4.59 0.93 -6.57
N ASN A 34 4.59 2.23 -6.84
CA ASN A 34 3.67 3.15 -6.21
C ASN A 34 2.22 2.75 -6.52
N PRO A 35 1.41 2.33 -5.53
CA PRO A 35 0.04 1.89 -5.77
C PRO A 35 -0.92 3.08 -5.99
N PHE A 36 -0.46 4.31 -5.77
CA PHE A 36 -1.27 5.52 -5.90
C PHE A 36 -1.02 6.25 -7.23
N ALA A 37 0.06 5.94 -7.94
CA ALA A 37 0.40 6.63 -9.19
C ALA A 37 1.20 5.69 -10.10
N SER A 38 1.14 5.91 -11.40
CA SER A 38 1.98 5.15 -12.34
C SER A 38 3.45 5.53 -12.16
N GLU A 39 4.22 4.64 -11.53
CA GLU A 39 5.66 4.82 -11.30
C GLU A 39 6.44 3.60 -11.82
N SER A 40 7.60 3.85 -12.45
CA SER A 40 8.44 2.78 -13.01
C SER A 40 9.40 2.16 -11.99
N GLN A 41 9.61 2.80 -10.84
CA GLN A 41 10.52 2.33 -9.79
C GLN A 41 9.74 1.99 -8.51
N ALA A 42 10.22 0.99 -7.78
CA ALA A 42 9.61 0.56 -6.54
C ALA A 42 9.97 1.53 -5.41
N SER A 43 9.04 2.43 -5.07
CA SER A 43 9.18 3.41 -3.99
C SER A 43 8.32 3.08 -2.76
N PHE A 44 7.41 2.11 -2.87
CA PHE A 44 6.52 1.71 -1.78
C PHE A 44 7.12 0.53 -1.02
N LYS A 45 7.41 0.72 0.27
CA LYS A 45 7.91 -0.30 1.18
C LYS A 45 6.83 -0.71 2.16
N LEU A 46 6.57 -2.01 2.27
CA LEU A 46 5.73 -2.65 3.26
C LEU A 46 6.61 -3.41 4.25
N ASP A 47 6.48 -3.10 5.53
CA ASP A 47 7.03 -3.91 6.62
C ASP A 47 6.01 -4.98 7.03
N LYS A 48 6.31 -6.25 6.74
CA LYS A 48 5.43 -7.38 7.03
C LYS A 48 5.28 -7.65 8.53
N ARG A 49 6.28 -7.27 9.33
CA ARG A 49 6.29 -7.50 10.78
C ARG A 49 5.46 -6.47 11.51
N LEU A 50 5.55 -5.21 11.08
CA LEU A 50 4.79 -4.10 11.65
C LEU A 50 3.41 -3.93 11.00
N ASN A 51 3.17 -4.59 9.87
CA ASN A 51 1.99 -4.39 9.02
C ASN A 51 1.77 -2.91 8.70
N ALA A 52 2.87 -2.23 8.38
CA ALA A 52 2.92 -0.81 8.13
C ALA A 52 3.66 -0.54 6.84
N TRP A 53 3.28 0.52 6.15
CA TRP A 53 3.87 0.89 4.86
C TRP A 53 4.46 2.28 4.90
N TYR A 54 5.41 2.50 3.99
CA TYR A 54 6.08 3.76 3.78
C TYR A 54 6.35 3.96 2.29
N LEU A 55 5.96 5.11 1.76
CA LEU A 55 6.17 5.52 0.39
C LEU A 55 7.31 6.54 0.36
N HIS A 56 8.45 6.13 -0.18
CA HIS A 56 9.64 6.98 -0.25
C HIS A 56 9.51 8.15 -1.22
N SER A 57 8.71 8.03 -2.29
CA SER A 57 8.56 9.09 -3.29
C SER A 57 7.85 10.33 -2.74
N GLU A 58 6.88 10.16 -1.83
CA GLU A 58 6.18 11.27 -1.16
C GLU A 58 6.59 11.47 0.31
N GLY A 59 7.39 10.56 0.88
CA GLY A 59 7.81 10.61 2.28
C GLY A 59 6.68 10.35 3.30
N ILE A 60 5.64 9.63 2.88
CA ILE A 60 4.45 9.34 3.68
C ILE A 60 4.43 7.88 4.13
N GLY A 61 3.74 7.58 5.23
CA GLY A 61 3.53 6.20 5.66
C GLY A 61 2.36 6.07 6.61
N GLY A 62 2.00 4.84 6.93
CA GLY A 62 0.90 4.57 7.84
C GLY A 62 0.56 3.09 7.96
N ASN A 63 -0.62 2.82 8.52
CA ASN A 63 -1.19 1.48 8.59
C ASN A 63 -2.14 1.23 7.39
N ASN A 64 -2.81 0.08 7.39
CA ASN A 64 -3.76 -0.28 6.34
C ASN A 64 -4.90 0.74 6.14
N THR A 65 -5.43 1.31 7.22
CA THR A 65 -6.49 2.31 7.11
C THR A 65 -5.99 3.56 6.38
N ASP A 66 -4.78 4.02 6.70
CA ASP A 66 -4.16 5.17 6.03
C ASP A 66 -3.88 4.87 4.55
N PHE A 67 -3.44 3.64 4.25
CA PHE A 67 -3.30 3.14 2.88
C PHE A 67 -4.61 3.26 2.11
N MET A 68 -5.69 2.64 2.61
CA MET A 68 -6.98 2.63 1.93
C MET A 68 -7.58 4.02 1.78
N LYS A 69 -7.43 4.88 2.78
CA LYS A 69 -7.89 6.28 2.69
C LYS A 69 -7.19 7.01 1.54
N LYS A 70 -5.88 6.84 1.39
CA LYS A 70 -5.13 7.44 0.28
C LYS A 70 -5.50 6.78 -1.05
N TYR A 71 -5.56 5.45 -1.09
CA TYR A 71 -5.89 4.67 -2.29
C TYR A 71 -7.25 5.03 -2.86
N LEU A 72 -8.29 5.10 -2.00
CA LEU A 72 -9.63 5.49 -2.40
C LEU A 72 -9.70 6.96 -2.86
N LYS A 73 -8.96 7.86 -2.20
CA LYS A 73 -8.88 9.27 -2.63
C LYS A 73 -8.23 9.39 -4.01
N THR A 74 -7.13 8.67 -4.27
CA THR A 74 -6.46 8.77 -5.57
C THR A 74 -7.28 8.11 -6.68
N SER A 75 -7.84 6.93 -6.43
CA SER A 75 -8.69 6.22 -7.41
C SER A 75 -9.91 7.05 -7.83
N VAL A 76 -10.54 7.80 -6.91
CA VAL A 76 -11.65 8.70 -7.27
C VAL A 76 -11.20 9.86 -8.15
N ASN A 77 -9.97 10.36 -7.98
CA ASN A 77 -9.46 11.45 -8.82
C ASN A 77 -9.10 10.98 -10.24
N GLU A 78 -8.64 9.75 -10.43
CA GLU A 78 -8.39 9.21 -11.78
C GLU A 78 -9.66 8.94 -12.59
N VAL A 79 -10.82 8.73 -11.94
CA VAL A 79 -12.09 8.44 -12.63
C VAL A 79 -12.81 9.70 -13.13
N LEU A 80 -12.42 10.89 -12.67
CA LEU A 80 -13.12 12.15 -12.95
C LEU A 80 -12.48 13.02 -14.06
N ASP A 81 -11.50 12.50 -14.79
CA ASP A 81 -10.90 13.17 -15.96
C ASP A 81 -11.46 12.62 -17.29
#